data_AF-A0A1G7RSP9-F1
#
_entry.id   AF-A0A1G7RSP9-F1
#
_cell.length_a   1.000
_cell.length_b   1.000
_cell.length_c   1.000
_cell.angle_alpha   90.00
_cell.angle_beta   90.00
_cell.angle_gamma   90.00
#
_symmetry.space_group_name_H-M   'P 1'
#
loop_
_entity.id
_entity.type
_entity.pdbx_description
1 polymer ?
#
loop_
_entity_poly.entity_id
_entity_poly.type
_entity_poly.pdbx_seq_one_letter_code
_entity_poly.pdbx_strand_id
1 'polypeptide(L)'
;MLKRYFTSALALLASLAGSAQTTFFHQDFSQTTGLINPQPDTSQFSHVILTAPALSYHKFHKGYMELTRTRLDSLTGGIIRAMRATPFSPNPETLIVRITLSVEGVQAPALNAMYFYIGEDFNPVNNSFPGNGLMFAKCAINFLEDGFNIKDLETRQVSKTYAEKKQVTLTWVLNNSAVPLEYHINPTSPEETAQPGTYDLWVGNEPVARNANAYPGTSAYSKTKLSNFEMRFRNGVGKFRIDEIRIDDGKPQPVVENAFVAPNPARKDRIALSGKGVNAASVRLIGVNGKVLPLKTVIDGPDKLLLKPLSPPASGMHILQLQHQNGKYQVLKLMIE
;
A
#
# COMPACT_ATOMS: atom_id res chain seq x y z
N MET A 1 17.35 -48.52 26.58
CA MET A 1 17.92 -47.70 25.49
C MET A 1 16.81 -46.90 24.77
N LEU A 2 16.16 -45.94 25.43
CA LEU A 2 15.02 -45.21 24.83
C LEU A 2 14.89 -43.78 25.37
N LYS A 3 16.00 -43.01 25.41
CA LYS A 3 16.03 -41.67 26.03
C LYS A 3 16.88 -40.62 25.30
N ARG A 4 17.19 -40.78 24.01
CA ARG A 4 18.11 -39.88 23.29
C ARG A 4 17.66 -39.27 21.96
N TYR A 5 16.39 -39.42 21.56
CA TYR A 5 15.91 -38.89 20.26
C TYR A 5 14.89 -37.75 20.34
N PHE A 6 14.71 -37.11 21.51
CA PHE A 6 13.66 -36.10 21.71
C PHE A 6 14.20 -34.67 21.90
N THR A 7 15.32 -34.33 21.28
CA THR A 7 15.95 -33.00 21.47
C THR A 7 16.47 -32.35 20.18
N SER A 8 15.94 -32.74 19.01
CA SER A 8 16.39 -32.18 17.72
C SER A 8 15.27 -31.71 16.78
N ALA A 9 14.00 -31.71 17.21
CA ALA A 9 12.87 -31.29 16.39
C ALA A 9 12.32 -29.88 16.72
N LEU A 10 13.04 -29.07 17.50
CA LEU A 10 12.56 -27.75 17.97
C LEU A 10 13.36 -26.55 17.44
N ALA A 11 14.21 -26.74 16.42
CA ALA A 11 15.07 -25.68 15.86
C ALA A 11 14.71 -25.26 14.43
N LEU A 12 13.64 -25.80 13.82
CA LEU A 12 13.33 -25.57 12.40
C LEU A 12 12.06 -24.73 12.13
N LEU A 13 11.61 -23.92 13.10
CA LEU A 13 10.42 -23.06 12.96
C LEU A 13 10.70 -21.57 13.21
N ALA A 14 11.97 -21.16 13.33
CA ALA A 14 12.34 -19.82 13.80
C ALA A 14 12.90 -18.87 12.72
N SER A 15 12.59 -19.06 11.43
CA SER A 15 13.13 -18.17 10.39
C SER A 15 12.16 -17.91 9.23
N LEU A 16 10.91 -17.60 9.55
CA LEU A 16 10.01 -16.90 8.63
C LEU A 16 9.62 -15.58 9.28
N ALA A 17 10.60 -14.72 9.52
CA ALA A 17 10.36 -13.30 9.74
C ALA A 17 9.85 -12.72 8.41
N GLY A 18 8.55 -12.88 8.15
CA GLY A 18 7.89 -12.24 7.02
C GLY A 18 8.00 -10.74 7.22
N SER A 19 8.50 -9.99 6.24
CA SER A 19 8.42 -8.53 6.31
C SER A 19 7.00 -8.12 5.89
N ALA A 20 6.33 -7.35 6.74
CA ALA A 20 4.99 -6.86 6.47
C ALA A 20 5.17 -5.49 5.84
N GLN A 21 4.90 -5.44 4.54
CA GLN A 21 4.89 -4.18 3.83
C GLN A 21 3.61 -3.42 4.22
N THR A 22 3.76 -2.17 4.65
CA THR A 22 2.60 -1.31 4.93
C THR A 22 1.95 -0.93 3.60
N THR A 23 0.67 -1.23 3.43
CA THR A 23 -0.12 -0.77 2.28
C THR A 23 -0.87 0.50 2.65
N PHE A 24 -0.56 1.60 1.98
CA PHE A 24 -1.20 2.90 2.20
C PHE A 24 -2.47 3.08 1.37
N PHE A 25 -2.52 2.46 0.19
CA PHE A 25 -3.67 2.50 -0.69
C PHE A 25 -3.70 1.26 -1.60
N HIS A 26 -4.86 0.61 -1.71
CA HIS A 26 -5.08 -0.50 -2.62
C HIS A 26 -6.50 -0.46 -3.20
N GLN A 27 -6.59 -0.38 -4.51
CA GLN A 27 -7.83 -0.50 -5.26
C GLN A 27 -7.70 -1.56 -6.33
N ASP A 28 -8.42 -2.66 -6.15
CA ASP A 28 -8.60 -3.74 -7.11
C ASP A 28 -9.97 -3.69 -7.80
N PHE A 29 -10.82 -2.74 -7.40
CA PHE A 29 -12.20 -2.56 -7.88
C PHE A 29 -13.03 -3.86 -7.83
N SER A 30 -12.75 -4.75 -6.88
CA SER A 30 -13.53 -5.98 -6.66
C SER A 30 -15.00 -5.70 -6.33
N GLN A 31 -15.28 -4.48 -5.86
CA GLN A 31 -16.60 -3.91 -5.59
C GLN A 31 -16.83 -2.67 -6.47
N THR A 32 -18.11 -2.27 -6.65
CA THR A 32 -18.50 -1.11 -7.48
C THR A 32 -19.01 0.09 -6.66
N THR A 33 -19.13 -0.05 -5.35
CA THR A 33 -19.65 0.97 -4.43
C THR A 33 -18.76 1.10 -3.21
N GLY A 34 -18.88 2.20 -2.47
CA GLY A 34 -18.08 2.42 -1.25
C GLY A 34 -16.60 2.68 -1.53
N LEU A 35 -16.23 3.08 -2.76
CA LEU A 35 -14.84 3.33 -3.17
C LEU A 35 -14.39 4.79 -2.96
N ILE A 36 -15.28 5.64 -2.44
CA ILE A 36 -15.02 7.07 -2.20
C ILE A 36 -15.53 7.43 -0.81
N ASN A 37 -14.66 8.02 0.02
CA ASN A 37 -14.98 8.46 1.38
C ASN A 37 -14.01 9.58 1.81
N PRO A 38 -14.46 10.77 2.24
CA PRO A 38 -13.57 11.85 2.70
C PRO A 38 -12.64 11.48 3.86
N GLN A 39 -12.99 10.44 4.64
CA GLN A 39 -12.14 9.79 5.64
C GLN A 39 -11.83 8.36 5.19
N PRO A 40 -11.03 8.18 4.14
CA PRO A 40 -10.94 6.90 3.46
C PRO A 40 -10.05 5.91 4.20
N ASP A 41 -10.47 4.64 4.23
CA ASP A 41 -9.59 3.53 4.59
C ASP A 41 -8.57 3.23 3.47
N THR A 42 -7.77 2.16 3.57
CA THR A 42 -6.76 1.83 2.55
C THR A 42 -7.36 1.48 1.18
N SER A 43 -8.67 1.23 1.09
CA SER A 43 -9.39 0.81 -0.12
C SER A 43 -10.32 1.87 -0.69
N GLN A 44 -10.09 3.15 -0.40
CA GLN A 44 -10.99 4.21 -0.81
C GLN A 44 -10.22 5.40 -1.37
N PHE A 45 -10.72 6.03 -2.42
CA PHE A 45 -10.34 7.40 -2.72
C PHE A 45 -10.94 8.33 -1.67
N SER A 46 -10.24 9.41 -1.36
CA SER A 46 -10.86 10.49 -0.57
C SER A 46 -11.93 11.22 -1.38
N HIS A 47 -11.66 11.45 -2.66
CA HIS A 47 -12.52 12.21 -3.55
C HIS A 47 -12.38 11.74 -5.00
N VAL A 48 -13.48 11.82 -5.74
CA VAL A 48 -13.48 11.82 -7.21
C VAL A 48 -14.26 13.04 -7.69
N ILE A 49 -13.58 13.97 -8.35
CA ILE A 49 -14.12 15.29 -8.72
C ILE A 49 -14.29 15.37 -10.24
N LEU A 50 -15.45 15.86 -10.66
CA LEU A 50 -15.83 16.07 -12.05
C LEU A 50 -16.24 17.54 -12.24
N THR A 51 -15.59 18.28 -13.15
CA THR A 51 -15.98 19.69 -13.41
C THR A 51 -17.01 19.85 -14.51
N ALA A 52 -17.16 18.86 -15.40
CA ALA A 52 -18.24 18.80 -16.39
C ALA A 52 -18.71 17.33 -16.55
N PRO A 53 -19.58 16.83 -15.65
CA PRO A 53 -19.94 15.40 -15.58
C PRO A 53 -20.53 14.82 -16.87
N ALA A 54 -21.14 15.64 -17.73
CA ALA A 54 -21.67 15.19 -19.03
C ALA A 54 -20.57 14.86 -20.06
N LEU A 55 -19.37 15.42 -19.91
CA LEU A 55 -18.27 15.33 -20.87
C LEU A 55 -17.03 14.62 -20.30
N SER A 56 -16.91 14.64 -18.97
CA SER A 56 -15.82 14.06 -18.19
C SER A 56 -16.43 13.28 -17.03
N TYR A 57 -16.41 11.96 -17.08
CA TYR A 57 -17.01 11.11 -16.04
C TYR A 57 -16.18 9.87 -15.74
N HIS A 58 -16.47 9.26 -14.60
CA HIS A 58 -15.94 7.98 -14.21
C HIS A 58 -17.07 6.95 -14.04
N LYS A 59 -16.72 5.67 -14.17
CA LYS A 59 -17.61 4.55 -13.82
C LYS A 59 -16.80 3.47 -13.10
N PHE A 60 -17.36 2.93 -12.03
CA PHE A 60 -16.80 1.76 -11.36
C PHE A 60 -17.46 0.50 -11.89
N HIS A 61 -16.62 -0.39 -12.39
CA HIS A 61 -17.00 -1.72 -12.85
C HIS A 61 -16.35 -2.76 -11.94
N LYS A 62 -16.89 -3.97 -11.95
CA LYS A 62 -16.23 -5.08 -11.25
C LYS A 62 -14.86 -5.34 -11.92
N GLY A 63 -13.80 -5.05 -11.19
CA GLY A 63 -12.40 -5.22 -11.59
C GLY A 63 -11.74 -4.02 -12.27
N TYR A 64 -12.42 -2.88 -12.46
CA TYR A 64 -11.75 -1.65 -12.96
C TYR A 64 -12.54 -0.36 -12.74
N MET A 65 -11.83 0.76 -12.76
CA MET A 65 -12.37 2.11 -12.94
C MET A 65 -12.21 2.57 -14.39
N GLU A 66 -13.29 3.03 -15.01
CA GLU A 66 -13.26 3.71 -16.31
C GLU A 66 -13.22 5.22 -16.11
N LEU A 67 -12.33 5.92 -16.84
CA LEU A 67 -12.32 7.38 -16.94
C LEU A 67 -12.55 7.77 -18.40
N THR A 68 -13.59 8.57 -18.68
CA THR A 68 -13.92 8.99 -20.05
C THR A 68 -13.95 10.51 -20.17
N ARG A 69 -13.24 11.04 -21.17
CA ARG A 69 -13.35 12.42 -21.63
C ARG A 69 -13.70 12.48 -23.10
N THR A 70 -14.71 13.27 -23.45
CA THR A 70 -15.22 13.38 -24.83
C THR A 70 -14.92 14.73 -25.51
N ARG A 71 -14.21 15.64 -24.84
CA ARG A 71 -13.86 16.96 -25.39
C ARG A 71 -12.50 17.48 -24.92
N LEU A 72 -11.75 18.08 -25.85
CA LEU A 72 -10.34 18.49 -25.68
C LEU A 72 -10.17 19.71 -24.77
N ASP A 73 -11.13 20.62 -24.78
CA ASP A 73 -11.00 21.88 -24.06
C ASP A 73 -11.02 21.69 -22.53
N SER A 74 -10.00 22.19 -21.83
CA SER A 74 -9.95 22.13 -20.36
C SER A 74 -10.92 23.08 -19.67
N LEU A 75 -11.42 24.12 -20.36
CA LEU A 75 -12.42 25.05 -19.83
C LEU A 75 -13.83 24.47 -19.92
N THR A 76 -14.17 23.79 -21.03
CA THR A 76 -15.52 23.27 -21.28
C THR A 76 -15.64 21.75 -21.26
N GLY A 77 -14.58 21.01 -21.57
CA GLY A 77 -14.57 19.54 -21.66
C GLY A 77 -14.49 18.83 -20.31
N GLY A 78 -14.37 19.58 -19.22
CA GLY A 78 -14.32 19.05 -17.85
C GLY A 78 -12.91 18.62 -17.43
N ILE A 79 -12.80 18.04 -16.23
CA ILE A 79 -11.62 17.42 -15.62
C ILE A 79 -12.13 16.27 -14.77
N ILE A 80 -11.41 15.14 -14.77
CA ILE A 80 -11.61 14.07 -13.80
C ILE A 80 -10.40 14.04 -12.87
N ARG A 81 -10.64 14.11 -11.56
CA ARG A 81 -9.60 13.95 -10.54
C ARG A 81 -10.00 12.83 -9.60
N ALA A 82 -9.14 11.85 -9.39
CA ALA A 82 -9.31 10.82 -8.36
C ALA A 82 -8.13 10.91 -7.40
N MET A 83 -8.40 11.02 -6.10
CA MET A 83 -7.36 11.45 -5.16
C MET A 83 -7.44 10.81 -3.78
N ARG A 84 -6.26 10.69 -3.18
CA ARG A 84 -6.00 10.50 -1.75
C ARG A 84 -5.49 11.83 -1.19
N ALA A 85 -6.41 12.77 -0.96
CA ALA A 85 -6.16 14.07 -0.35
C ALA A 85 -6.09 14.00 1.20
N THR A 86 -6.71 12.98 1.80
CA THR A 86 -6.46 12.65 3.21
C THR A 86 -5.07 12.01 3.32
N PRO A 87 -4.13 12.59 4.09
CA PRO A 87 -2.76 12.09 4.22
C PRO A 87 -2.68 10.61 4.59
N PHE A 88 -1.73 9.89 4.01
CA PHE A 88 -1.38 8.54 4.45
C PHE A 88 -0.91 8.56 5.91
N SER A 89 -1.30 7.51 6.65
CA SER A 89 -0.93 7.36 8.06
C SER A 89 -0.48 5.93 8.33
N PRO A 90 0.72 5.72 8.90
CA PRO A 90 1.74 6.73 9.21
C PRO A 90 2.25 7.44 7.94
N ASN A 91 2.91 8.59 8.10
CA ASN A 91 3.46 9.31 6.96
C ASN A 91 4.64 8.53 6.34
N PRO A 92 4.60 8.19 5.04
CA PRO A 92 5.66 7.43 4.38
C PRO A 92 6.90 8.28 4.10
N GLU A 93 8.08 7.66 4.27
CA GLU A 93 9.36 8.21 3.77
C GLU A 93 9.76 7.62 2.43
N THR A 94 9.21 6.47 2.07
CA THR A 94 9.41 5.81 0.77
C THR A 94 8.09 5.23 0.29
N LEU A 95 7.91 5.16 -1.02
CA LEU A 95 6.74 4.54 -1.64
C LEU A 95 7.13 3.70 -2.84
N ILE A 96 6.41 2.60 -3.05
CA ILE A 96 6.32 1.93 -4.34
C ILE A 96 4.86 1.99 -4.79
N VAL A 97 4.61 2.80 -5.82
CA VAL A 97 3.29 2.97 -6.44
C VAL A 97 3.24 2.08 -7.68
N ARG A 98 2.23 1.22 -7.78
CA ARG A 98 1.95 0.38 -8.95
C ARG A 98 0.55 0.67 -9.46
N ILE A 99 0.44 0.96 -10.75
CA ILE A 99 -0.84 1.23 -11.40
C ILE A 99 -0.93 0.36 -12.65
N THR A 100 -1.89 -0.54 -12.67
CA THR A 100 -2.21 -1.36 -13.85
C THR A 100 -3.34 -0.69 -14.62
N LEU A 101 -3.07 -0.35 -15.88
CA LEU A 101 -4.00 0.41 -16.71
C LEU A 101 -3.89 0.05 -18.20
N SER A 102 -4.89 0.49 -18.96
CA SER A 102 -4.87 0.55 -20.42
C SER A 102 -5.56 1.82 -20.92
N VAL A 103 -5.17 2.27 -22.11
CA VAL A 103 -5.89 3.30 -22.88
C VAL A 103 -6.85 2.57 -23.81
N GLU A 104 -8.15 2.66 -23.54
CA GLU A 104 -9.19 1.92 -24.26
C GLU A 104 -9.58 2.56 -25.60
N GLY A 105 -9.24 3.83 -25.76
CA GLY A 105 -9.45 4.57 -27.01
C GLY A 105 -8.87 5.97 -26.94
N VAL A 106 -8.14 6.38 -27.99
CA VAL A 106 -7.70 7.75 -28.22
C VAL A 106 -8.58 8.37 -29.29
N GLN A 107 -9.23 9.49 -28.98
CA GLN A 107 -10.02 10.24 -29.97
C GLN A 107 -9.21 11.34 -30.65
N ALA A 108 -8.19 11.86 -29.95
CA ALA A 108 -7.27 12.85 -30.50
C ALA A 108 -5.91 12.74 -29.77
N PRO A 109 -4.78 12.88 -30.50
CA PRO A 109 -3.47 12.98 -29.88
C PRO A 109 -3.41 14.15 -28.89
N ALA A 110 -2.77 13.91 -27.75
CA ALA A 110 -2.65 14.91 -26.70
C ALA A 110 -1.44 14.61 -25.80
N LEU A 111 -0.55 15.60 -25.66
CA LEU A 111 0.51 15.52 -24.69
C LEU A 111 -0.03 15.70 -23.27
N ASN A 112 0.47 14.88 -22.35
CA ASN A 112 0.08 14.84 -20.95
C ASN A 112 -1.44 14.75 -20.79
N ALA A 113 -2.07 13.80 -21.49
CA ALA A 113 -3.50 13.54 -21.43
C ALA A 113 -3.97 13.34 -19.99
N MET A 114 -3.30 12.45 -19.26
CA MET A 114 -3.52 12.13 -17.85
C MET A 114 -2.24 12.36 -17.05
N TYR A 115 -2.37 12.88 -15.84
CA TYR A 115 -1.26 13.14 -14.92
C TYR A 115 -1.40 12.28 -13.67
N PHE A 116 -0.26 11.93 -13.09
CA PHE A 116 -0.13 11.31 -11.78
C PHE A 116 0.76 12.18 -10.91
N TYR A 117 0.33 12.44 -9.68
CA TYR A 117 1.03 13.26 -8.72
C TYR A 117 1.19 12.52 -7.41
N ILE A 118 2.38 12.63 -6.82
CA ILE A 118 2.64 12.32 -5.41
C ILE A 118 3.15 13.60 -4.75
N GLY A 119 2.63 13.91 -3.56
CA GLY A 119 2.90 15.17 -2.89
C GLY A 119 2.28 15.23 -1.50
N GLU A 120 2.09 16.45 -1.01
CA GLU A 120 1.41 16.76 0.24
C GLU A 120 0.32 17.83 0.01
N ASP A 121 -0.64 17.89 0.93
CA ASP A 121 -1.67 18.94 1.00
C ASP A 121 -2.45 19.19 -0.31
N PHE A 122 -2.74 18.11 -1.05
CA PHE A 122 -3.56 18.20 -2.25
C PHE A 122 -4.98 18.65 -1.93
N ASN A 123 -5.35 19.83 -2.46
CA ASN A 123 -6.65 20.44 -2.20
C ASN A 123 -7.75 19.87 -3.12
N PRO A 124 -8.79 19.20 -2.57
CA PRO A 124 -9.89 18.66 -3.36
C PRO A 124 -10.80 19.75 -3.96
N VAL A 125 -10.82 20.95 -3.40
CA VAL A 125 -11.70 22.04 -3.84
C VAL A 125 -11.06 22.87 -4.97
N ASN A 126 -9.73 22.88 -5.08
CA ASN A 126 -9.02 23.63 -6.10
C ASN A 126 -8.75 22.79 -7.35
N ASN A 127 -9.33 23.16 -8.49
CA ASN A 127 -9.18 22.46 -9.77
C ASN A 127 -7.93 22.84 -10.57
N SER A 128 -7.16 23.84 -10.14
CA SER A 128 -5.85 24.15 -10.73
C SER A 128 -4.85 23.02 -10.48
N PHE A 129 -3.75 22.99 -11.24
CA PHE A 129 -2.66 22.06 -10.99
C PHE A 129 -2.11 22.25 -9.56
N PRO A 130 -1.71 21.17 -8.85
CA PRO A 130 -0.97 21.33 -7.62
C PRO A 130 0.28 22.18 -7.87
N GLY A 131 0.55 23.12 -6.98
CA GLY A 131 1.78 23.93 -7.07
C GLY A 131 3.00 23.03 -6.96
N ASN A 132 4.08 23.36 -7.67
CA ASN A 132 5.33 22.59 -7.61
C ASN A 132 5.84 22.36 -6.19
N GLY A 133 5.68 23.35 -5.29
CA GLY A 133 6.08 23.24 -3.88
C GLY A 133 5.34 22.16 -3.08
N LEU A 134 4.21 21.67 -3.55
CA LEU A 134 3.44 20.59 -2.92
C LEU A 134 3.81 19.21 -3.46
N MET A 135 4.53 19.14 -4.59
CA MET A 135 4.81 17.88 -5.27
C MET A 135 6.16 17.32 -4.84
N PHE A 136 6.21 16.00 -4.66
CA PHE A 136 7.44 15.22 -4.66
C PHE A 136 7.83 14.85 -6.10
N ALA A 137 6.88 14.32 -6.87
CA ALA A 137 7.14 13.85 -8.22
C ALA A 137 5.86 13.88 -9.06
N LYS A 138 6.04 13.88 -10.39
CA LYS A 138 4.94 13.91 -11.37
C LYS A 138 5.30 13.17 -12.66
N CYS A 139 4.36 12.39 -13.17
CA CYS A 139 4.46 11.80 -14.51
C CYS A 139 3.13 11.94 -15.26
N ALA A 140 3.14 11.64 -16.55
CA ALA A 140 1.95 11.76 -17.37
C ALA A 140 1.86 10.65 -18.43
N ILE A 141 0.67 10.47 -19.01
CA ILE A 141 0.45 9.63 -20.19
C ILE A 141 0.17 10.56 -21.38
N ASN A 142 0.87 10.35 -22.49
CA ASN A 142 0.54 10.99 -23.76
C ASN A 142 -0.41 10.10 -24.56
N PHE A 143 -1.36 10.71 -25.23
CA PHE A 143 -2.11 10.10 -26.32
C PHE A 143 -1.41 10.40 -27.64
N LEU A 144 -1.19 9.35 -28.43
CA LEU A 144 -0.57 9.38 -29.74
C LEU A 144 -1.59 8.88 -30.78
N GLU A 145 -1.28 9.01 -32.06
CA GLU A 145 -2.16 8.51 -33.13
C GLU A 145 -2.28 6.98 -33.12
N ASP A 146 -1.23 6.27 -32.71
CA ASP A 146 -1.10 4.81 -32.75
C ASP A 146 -1.11 4.16 -31.35
N GLY A 147 -1.37 4.94 -30.30
CA GLY A 147 -1.41 4.42 -28.94
C GLY A 147 -1.06 5.44 -27.87
N PHE A 148 -0.27 5.03 -26.89
CA PHE A 148 0.10 5.87 -25.76
C PHE A 148 1.51 5.57 -25.25
N ASN A 149 2.11 6.55 -24.56
CA ASN A 149 3.35 6.34 -23.82
C ASN A 149 3.30 7.07 -22.47
N ILE A 150 4.17 6.66 -21.55
CA ILE A 150 4.32 7.25 -20.23
C ILE A 150 5.51 8.21 -20.31
N LYS A 151 5.31 9.44 -19.83
CA LYS A 151 6.31 10.50 -19.80
C LYS A 151 6.69 10.83 -18.37
N ASP A 152 7.98 10.78 -18.09
CA ASP A 152 8.54 11.44 -16.93
C ASP A 152 8.61 12.95 -17.17
N LEU A 153 8.04 13.74 -16.27
CA LEU A 153 7.93 15.19 -16.50
C LEU A 153 9.16 15.98 -16.03
N GLU A 154 10.02 15.38 -15.22
CA GLU A 154 11.25 16.01 -14.74
C GLU A 154 12.36 15.87 -15.79
N THR A 155 12.69 14.63 -16.15
CA THR A 155 13.73 14.29 -17.14
C THR A 155 13.26 14.44 -18.59
N ARG A 156 11.94 14.54 -18.80
CA ARG A 156 11.26 14.58 -20.11
C ARG A 156 11.38 13.29 -20.93
N GLN A 157 11.93 12.22 -20.35
CA GLN A 157 12.01 10.91 -20.98
C GLN A 157 10.62 10.32 -21.17
N VAL A 158 10.46 9.53 -22.23
CA VAL A 158 9.24 8.82 -22.56
C VAL A 158 9.51 7.33 -22.67
N SER A 159 8.58 6.50 -22.21
CA SER A 159 8.58 5.08 -22.51
C SER A 159 8.44 4.84 -24.01
N LYS A 160 8.62 3.59 -24.44
CA LYS A 160 8.11 3.15 -25.75
C LYS A 160 6.61 3.39 -25.88
N THR A 161 6.14 3.41 -27.13
CA THR A 161 4.71 3.45 -27.44
C THR A 161 4.07 2.08 -27.23
N TYR A 162 2.91 2.08 -26.59
CA TYR A 162 2.04 0.91 -26.41
C TYR A 162 0.76 1.13 -27.21
N ALA A 163 0.31 0.10 -27.92
CA ALA A 163 -0.97 0.15 -28.63
C ALA A 163 -2.14 0.34 -27.65
N GLU A 164 -3.24 0.91 -28.12
CA GLU A 164 -4.49 0.94 -27.36
C GLU A 164 -4.90 -0.46 -26.87
N LYS A 165 -5.60 -0.51 -25.73
CA LYS A 165 -6.06 -1.72 -25.03
C LYS A 165 -4.93 -2.64 -24.55
N LYS A 166 -3.67 -2.32 -24.83
CA LYS A 166 -2.54 -2.98 -24.19
C LYS A 166 -2.51 -2.58 -22.72
N GLN A 167 -2.73 -3.56 -21.85
CA GLN A 167 -2.52 -3.36 -20.42
C GLN A 167 -1.03 -3.24 -20.11
N VAL A 168 -0.68 -2.27 -19.28
CA VAL A 168 0.66 -2.02 -18.77
C VAL A 168 0.61 -1.72 -17.27
N THR A 169 1.71 -1.98 -16.58
CA THR A 169 1.88 -1.60 -15.17
C THR A 169 2.92 -0.50 -15.07
N LEU A 170 2.50 0.68 -14.63
CA LEU A 170 3.40 1.75 -14.21
C LEU A 170 3.89 1.43 -12.80
N THR A 171 5.21 1.37 -12.60
CA THR A 171 5.83 1.25 -11.28
C THR A 171 6.63 2.51 -11.00
N TRP A 172 6.36 3.15 -9.87
CA TRP A 172 7.02 4.39 -9.45
C TRP A 172 7.58 4.22 -8.05
N VAL A 173 8.90 4.26 -7.94
CA VAL A 173 9.62 4.07 -6.69
C VAL A 173 10.12 5.43 -6.22
N LEU A 174 9.66 5.87 -5.05
CA LEU A 174 9.88 7.23 -4.56
C LEU A 174 10.64 7.19 -3.24
N ASN A 175 11.78 7.89 -3.14
CA ASN A 175 12.61 7.91 -1.95
C ASN A 175 12.74 9.32 -1.37
N ASN A 176 11.91 9.63 -0.37
CA ASN A 176 11.99 10.86 0.40
C ASN A 176 12.84 10.72 1.68
N SER A 177 13.49 9.57 1.89
CA SER A 177 14.31 9.32 3.07
C SER A 177 15.74 9.80 2.86
N ALA A 178 16.51 9.89 3.95
CA ALA A 178 17.93 10.27 3.91
C ALA A 178 18.86 9.11 3.50
N VAL A 179 18.34 7.91 3.29
CA VAL A 179 19.13 6.72 2.95
C VAL A 179 18.67 6.13 1.62
N PRO A 180 19.55 5.45 0.86
CA PRO A 180 19.15 4.76 -0.35
C PRO A 180 18.00 3.77 -0.11
N LEU A 181 17.16 3.61 -1.12
CA LEU A 181 16.08 2.65 -1.15
C LEU A 181 16.43 1.56 -2.15
N GLU A 182 16.76 0.38 -1.63
CA GLU A 182 16.96 -0.85 -2.41
C GLU A 182 15.61 -1.48 -2.69
N TYR A 183 15.40 -1.93 -3.93
CA TYR A 183 14.13 -2.55 -4.34
C TYR A 183 14.32 -3.49 -5.53
N HIS A 184 13.32 -4.34 -5.76
CA HIS A 184 13.21 -5.14 -6.97
C HIS A 184 11.93 -4.77 -7.73
N ILE A 185 12.01 -4.66 -9.05
CA ILE A 185 10.83 -4.44 -9.91
C ILE A 185 9.95 -5.69 -9.93
N ASN A 186 10.56 -6.87 -9.94
CA ASN A 186 9.89 -8.15 -9.81
C ASN A 186 10.81 -9.14 -9.06
N PRO A 187 10.30 -10.29 -8.58
CA PRO A 187 11.09 -11.21 -7.74
C PRO A 187 12.37 -11.76 -8.40
N THR A 188 12.47 -11.65 -9.72
CA THR A 188 13.60 -12.16 -10.52
C THR A 188 14.51 -11.06 -11.06
N SER A 189 14.15 -9.78 -10.88
CA SER A 189 14.94 -8.67 -11.38
C SER A 189 16.18 -8.47 -10.52
N PRO A 190 17.28 -7.94 -11.09
CA PRO A 190 18.35 -7.36 -10.29
C PRO A 190 17.78 -6.37 -9.27
N GLU A 191 18.49 -6.23 -8.16
CA GLU A 191 18.24 -5.16 -7.20
C GLU A 191 18.57 -3.82 -7.85
N GLU A 192 17.68 -2.85 -7.68
CA GLU A 192 17.83 -1.47 -8.13
C GLU A 192 17.88 -0.57 -6.90
N THR A 193 18.36 0.66 -7.08
CA THR A 193 18.52 1.61 -5.96
C THR A 193 18.06 3.01 -6.34
N ALA A 194 17.04 3.49 -5.63
CA ALA A 194 16.62 4.88 -5.68
C ALA A 194 17.37 5.67 -4.59
N GLN A 195 18.16 6.66 -5.00
CA GLN A 195 18.94 7.52 -4.10
C GLN A 195 18.04 8.43 -3.23
N PRO A 196 18.56 8.97 -2.11
CA PRO A 196 17.83 9.97 -1.31
C PRO A 196 17.35 11.16 -2.16
N GLY A 197 16.09 11.53 -2.01
CA GLY A 197 15.50 12.67 -2.74
C GLY A 197 15.32 12.44 -4.23
N THR A 198 15.28 11.18 -4.68
CA THR A 198 15.03 10.81 -6.07
C THR A 198 13.86 9.86 -6.22
N TYR A 199 13.50 9.58 -7.47
CA TYR A 199 12.56 8.53 -7.81
C TYR A 199 12.97 7.81 -9.10
N ASP A 200 12.44 6.60 -9.27
CA ASP A 200 12.57 5.79 -10.47
C ASP A 200 11.18 5.51 -11.04
N LEU A 201 11.03 5.67 -12.35
CA LEU A 201 9.77 5.43 -13.07
C LEU A 201 9.98 4.30 -14.08
N TRP A 202 9.07 3.33 -14.06
CA TRP A 202 9.13 2.12 -14.87
C TRP A 202 7.78 1.84 -15.52
N VAL A 203 7.80 1.17 -16.68
CA VAL A 203 6.60 0.61 -17.30
C VAL A 203 6.87 -0.84 -17.67
N GLY A 204 6.13 -1.75 -17.03
CA GLY A 204 6.49 -3.17 -17.00
C GLY A 204 7.86 -3.33 -16.33
N ASN A 205 8.81 -3.93 -17.05
CA ASN A 205 10.19 -4.13 -16.58
C ASN A 205 11.19 -3.15 -17.23
N GLU A 206 10.71 -2.14 -17.96
CA GLU A 206 11.56 -1.18 -18.66
C GLU A 206 11.58 0.17 -17.91
N PRO A 207 12.78 0.74 -17.65
CA PRO A 207 12.91 2.02 -17.00
C PRO A 207 12.55 3.15 -17.97
N VAL A 208 11.76 4.10 -17.50
CA VAL A 208 11.53 5.39 -18.18
C VAL A 208 12.52 6.43 -17.66
N ALA A 209 12.71 6.48 -16.34
CA ALA A 209 13.68 7.34 -15.69
C ALA A 209 14.24 6.63 -14.45
N ARG A 210 15.54 6.83 -14.18
CA ARG A 210 16.21 6.37 -12.96
C ARG A 210 16.89 7.55 -12.29
N ASN A 211 16.85 7.57 -10.97
CA ASN A 211 17.36 8.61 -10.10
C ASN A 211 16.99 10.02 -10.57
N ALA A 212 15.75 10.16 -11.05
CA ALA A 212 15.21 11.47 -11.40
C ALA A 212 15.09 12.30 -10.13
N ASN A 213 15.48 13.58 -10.20
CA ASN A 213 15.37 14.48 -9.07
C ASN A 213 13.90 14.56 -8.64
N ALA A 214 13.62 14.30 -7.37
CA ALA A 214 12.34 14.68 -6.80
C ALA A 214 12.30 16.22 -6.65
N TYR A 215 11.16 16.74 -6.18
CA TYR A 215 10.98 18.17 -5.91
C TYR A 215 10.99 19.05 -7.16
N PRO A 216 10.03 18.88 -8.09
CA PRO A 216 10.05 19.59 -9.37
C PRO A 216 10.12 21.10 -9.19
N GLY A 217 11.04 21.74 -9.91
CA GLY A 217 11.26 23.19 -9.84
C GLY A 217 11.99 23.61 -8.55
N THR A 218 11.33 24.42 -7.72
CA THR A 218 11.89 24.98 -6.47
C THR A 218 11.23 24.39 -5.21
N SER A 219 10.68 23.18 -5.32
CA SER A 219 10.01 22.53 -4.19
C SER A 219 11.03 22.21 -3.08
N ALA A 220 10.68 22.55 -1.84
CA ALA A 220 11.54 22.28 -0.69
C ALA A 220 11.26 20.90 -0.10
N TYR A 221 12.28 20.32 0.53
CA TYR A 221 12.15 19.10 1.32
C TYR A 221 11.04 19.25 2.37
N SER A 222 10.20 18.22 2.49
CA SER A 222 9.25 18.06 3.58
C SER A 222 9.18 16.58 3.95
N LYS A 223 9.10 16.28 5.25
CA LYS A 223 8.92 14.91 5.72
C LYS A 223 7.62 14.31 5.19
N THR A 224 6.58 15.12 5.02
CA THR A 224 5.25 14.70 4.58
C THR A 224 5.07 14.67 3.06
N LYS A 225 6.11 14.92 2.25
CA LYS A 225 5.97 15.08 0.80
C LYS A 225 5.42 13.85 0.05
N LEU A 226 5.34 12.68 0.68
CA LEU A 226 4.76 11.47 0.10
C LEU A 226 3.35 11.14 0.64
N SER A 227 2.69 12.06 1.34
CA SER A 227 1.44 11.76 2.05
C SER A 227 0.18 11.68 1.19
N ASN A 228 0.23 12.17 -0.05
CA ASN A 228 -0.94 12.31 -0.92
C ASN A 228 -0.70 11.81 -2.34
N PHE A 229 -1.78 11.39 -2.99
CA PHE A 229 -1.78 10.89 -4.37
C PHE A 229 -2.94 11.50 -5.15
N GLU A 230 -2.71 11.88 -6.40
CA GLU A 230 -3.76 12.35 -7.32
C GLU A 230 -3.53 11.82 -8.74
N MET A 231 -4.60 11.29 -9.33
CA MET A 231 -4.73 11.07 -10.76
C MET A 231 -5.59 12.17 -11.37
N ARG A 232 -5.19 12.72 -12.51
CA ARG A 232 -5.91 13.81 -13.16
C ARG A 232 -5.98 13.62 -14.67
N PHE A 233 -7.19 13.39 -15.20
CA PHE A 233 -7.43 13.36 -16.64
C PHE A 233 -7.90 14.75 -17.11
N ARG A 234 -7.02 15.48 -17.82
CA ARG A 234 -7.24 16.91 -18.16
C ARG A 234 -7.11 17.26 -19.64
N ASN A 235 -6.08 16.79 -20.33
CA ASN A 235 -5.74 17.33 -21.66
C ASN A 235 -6.10 16.39 -22.82
N GLY A 236 -6.39 15.11 -22.57
CA GLY A 236 -6.72 14.14 -23.61
C GLY A 236 -8.21 13.95 -23.82
N VAL A 237 -8.56 13.41 -24.99
CA VAL A 237 -9.91 12.96 -25.34
C VAL A 237 -9.85 11.48 -25.64
N GLY A 238 -10.60 10.68 -24.89
CA GLY A 238 -10.49 9.24 -24.93
C GLY A 238 -10.93 8.59 -23.62
N LYS A 239 -10.49 7.35 -23.44
CA LYS A 239 -10.89 6.50 -22.33
C LYS A 239 -9.70 5.79 -21.73
N PHE A 240 -9.61 5.85 -20.40
CA PHE A 240 -8.71 5.00 -19.61
C PHE A 240 -9.50 3.93 -18.88
N ARG A 241 -8.86 2.78 -18.73
CA ARG A 241 -9.25 1.73 -17.79
C ARG A 241 -8.13 1.58 -16.78
N ILE A 242 -8.46 1.67 -15.50
CA ILE A 242 -7.54 1.45 -14.38
C ILE A 242 -8.01 0.18 -13.68
N ASP A 243 -7.24 -0.90 -13.80
CA ASP A 243 -7.59 -2.20 -13.23
C ASP A 243 -7.10 -2.35 -11.78
N GLU A 244 -5.95 -1.77 -11.45
CA GLU A 244 -5.43 -1.81 -10.09
C GLU A 244 -4.58 -0.58 -9.76
N ILE A 245 -4.69 -0.10 -8.52
CA ILE A 245 -3.75 0.86 -7.93
C ILE A 245 -3.28 0.29 -6.60
N ARG A 246 -1.97 0.22 -6.40
CA ARG A 246 -1.39 -0.20 -5.13
C ARG A 246 -0.25 0.74 -4.74
N ILE A 247 -0.27 1.22 -3.51
CA ILE A 247 0.74 2.12 -2.94
C ILE A 247 1.20 1.47 -1.63
N ASP A 248 2.41 0.96 -1.65
CA ASP A 248 3.04 0.32 -0.51
C ASP A 248 4.24 1.13 -0.02
N ASP A 249 4.62 0.94 1.24
CA ASP A 249 5.91 1.40 1.78
C ASP A 249 7.06 0.78 0.98
N GLY A 250 8.02 1.61 0.55
CA GLY A 250 9.18 1.12 -0.19
C GLY A 250 10.12 0.28 0.67
N LYS A 251 10.16 0.53 1.99
CA LYS A 251 10.92 -0.28 2.93
C LYS A 251 9.93 -1.21 3.62
N PRO A 252 9.83 -2.49 3.24
CA PRO A 252 9.00 -3.40 4.00
C PRO A 252 9.54 -3.38 5.42
N GLN A 253 8.69 -2.95 6.36
CA GLN A 253 9.13 -2.93 7.75
C GLN A 253 9.45 -4.38 8.11
N PRO A 254 10.58 -4.64 8.79
CA PRO A 254 10.70 -5.90 9.50
C PRO A 254 9.39 -6.04 10.24
N VAL A 255 8.66 -7.16 10.08
CA VAL A 255 7.74 -7.51 11.15
C VAL A 255 8.67 -7.63 12.31
N VAL A 256 8.72 -6.58 13.13
CA VAL A 256 9.19 -6.71 14.50
C VAL A 256 8.35 -7.86 14.97
N GLU A 257 8.99 -9.00 15.14
CA GLU A 257 8.35 -10.21 15.60
C GLU A 257 7.71 -9.87 16.95
N ASN A 258 6.49 -9.37 16.90
CA ASN A 258 5.43 -9.83 17.78
C ASN A 258 5.00 -11.21 17.25
N ALA A 259 5.94 -12.02 16.73
CA ALA A 259 5.75 -13.41 16.40
C ALA A 259 5.43 -14.07 17.72
N PHE A 260 4.13 -14.23 17.90
CA PHE A 260 3.59 -14.83 19.08
C PHE A 260 3.71 -16.33 18.89
N VAL A 261 4.76 -16.90 19.44
CA VAL A 261 4.88 -18.35 19.52
C VAL A 261 4.17 -18.78 20.79
N ALA A 262 2.92 -19.21 20.64
CA ALA A 262 2.35 -20.18 21.54
C ALA A 262 2.61 -21.57 20.95
N PRO A 263 3.07 -22.57 21.73
CA PRO A 263 3.10 -23.94 21.22
C PRO A 263 1.69 -24.30 20.78
N ASN A 264 1.56 -24.80 19.56
CA ASN A 264 0.29 -25.20 18.97
C ASN A 264 0.47 -26.64 18.44
N PRO A 265 0.02 -27.67 19.18
CA PRO A 265 -0.85 -27.61 20.36
C PRO A 265 -0.16 -27.16 21.66
N ALA A 266 -0.90 -26.45 22.51
CA ALA A 266 -0.51 -26.14 23.88
C ALA A 266 -1.04 -27.18 24.87
N ARG A 267 -0.37 -27.31 26.02
CA ARG A 267 -0.81 -28.20 27.10
C ARG A 267 -1.92 -27.54 27.91
N LYS A 268 -2.89 -28.34 28.39
CA LYS A 268 -4.01 -27.88 29.24
C LYS A 268 -3.57 -27.16 30.51
N ASP A 269 -2.44 -27.52 31.07
CA ASP A 269 -1.92 -26.98 32.33
C ASP A 269 -0.99 -25.77 32.13
N ARG A 270 -0.48 -25.57 30.91
CA ARG A 270 0.57 -24.60 30.65
C ARG A 270 0.64 -24.16 29.19
N ILE A 271 0.45 -22.87 28.95
CA ILE A 271 0.62 -22.24 27.65
C ILE A 271 1.83 -21.30 27.75
N ALA A 272 2.90 -21.64 27.06
CA ALA A 272 4.06 -20.75 26.94
C ALA A 272 3.80 -19.71 25.86
N LEU A 273 4.23 -18.48 26.10
CA LEU A 273 3.94 -17.35 25.24
C LEU A 273 5.21 -16.54 25.05
N SER A 274 5.63 -16.32 23.81
CA SER A 274 6.75 -15.43 23.49
C SER A 274 6.22 -14.22 22.74
N GLY A 275 6.47 -13.01 23.23
CA GLY A 275 6.04 -11.79 22.58
C GLY A 275 6.56 -10.54 23.28
N LYS A 276 7.18 -9.65 22.52
CA LYS A 276 7.77 -8.42 23.04
C LYS A 276 6.71 -7.40 23.44
N GLY A 277 6.91 -6.80 24.61
CA GLY A 277 6.06 -5.68 25.10
C GLY A 277 4.60 -6.08 25.34
N VAL A 278 4.31 -7.33 25.68
CA VAL A 278 2.96 -7.76 26.06
C VAL A 278 2.64 -7.28 27.46
N ASN A 279 1.49 -6.64 27.65
CA ASN A 279 0.98 -6.35 28.97
C ASN A 279 0.43 -7.64 29.59
N ALA A 280 1.18 -8.26 30.51
CA ALA A 280 0.80 -9.51 31.17
C ALA A 280 -0.61 -9.48 31.80
N ALA A 281 -1.07 -8.32 32.29
CA ALA A 281 -2.38 -8.14 32.90
C ALA A 281 -3.54 -8.12 31.88
N SER A 282 -3.23 -7.89 30.61
CA SER A 282 -4.22 -7.84 29.52
C SER A 282 -4.54 -9.21 28.91
N VAL A 283 -3.75 -10.24 29.21
CA VAL A 283 -3.91 -11.56 28.58
C VAL A 283 -5.23 -12.21 29.04
N ARG A 284 -6.03 -12.67 28.08
CA ARG A 284 -7.29 -13.38 28.28
C ARG A 284 -7.31 -14.63 27.41
N LEU A 285 -7.65 -15.77 28.01
CA LEU A 285 -7.94 -17.01 27.30
C LEU A 285 -9.46 -17.13 27.20
N ILE A 286 -9.97 -17.36 26.01
CA ILE A 286 -11.40 -17.44 25.71
C ILE A 286 -11.68 -18.84 25.19
N GLY A 287 -12.63 -19.52 25.84
CA GLY A 287 -13.07 -20.85 25.45
C GLY A 287 -13.87 -20.86 24.15
N VAL A 288 -14.10 -22.05 23.60
CA VAL A 288 -14.96 -22.28 22.41
C VAL A 288 -16.36 -21.69 22.54
N ASN A 289 -16.86 -21.53 23.76
CA ASN A 289 -18.17 -20.97 24.08
C ASN A 289 -18.16 -19.43 24.24
N GLY A 290 -17.04 -18.77 23.94
CA GLY A 290 -16.87 -17.32 24.09
C GLY A 290 -16.65 -16.84 25.52
N LYS A 291 -16.61 -17.72 26.54
CA LYS A 291 -16.37 -17.32 27.92
C LYS A 291 -14.88 -17.16 28.19
N VAL A 292 -14.52 -16.10 28.94
CA VAL A 292 -13.16 -15.91 29.43
C VAL A 292 -12.87 -16.96 30.50
N LEU A 293 -11.82 -17.75 30.28
CA LEU A 293 -11.35 -18.76 31.22
C LEU A 293 -10.42 -18.11 32.26
N PRO A 294 -10.53 -18.49 33.55
CA PRO A 294 -9.67 -17.97 34.58
C PRO A 294 -8.23 -18.46 34.36
N LEU A 295 -7.27 -17.53 34.34
CA LEU A 295 -5.86 -17.83 34.12
C LEU A 295 -4.96 -16.98 35.02
N LYS A 296 -3.80 -17.53 35.39
CA LYS A 296 -2.69 -16.80 36.00
C LYS A 296 -1.57 -16.61 34.97
N THR A 297 -1.21 -15.36 34.71
CA THR A 297 -0.05 -15.00 33.88
C THR A 297 1.18 -14.85 34.76
N VAL A 298 2.29 -15.50 34.40
CA VAL A 298 3.59 -15.37 35.06
C VAL A 298 4.61 -14.86 34.04
N ILE A 299 5.43 -13.88 34.43
CA ILE A 299 6.54 -13.43 33.59
C ILE A 299 7.69 -14.43 33.77
N ASP A 300 8.07 -15.10 32.68
CA ASP A 300 9.09 -16.17 32.63
C ASP A 300 10.38 -15.71 31.94
N GLY A 301 10.45 -14.43 31.56
CA GLY A 301 11.61 -13.79 30.93
C GLY A 301 11.25 -12.44 30.28
N PRO A 302 12.23 -11.73 29.68
CA PRO A 302 12.05 -10.38 29.13
C PRO A 302 10.89 -10.26 28.12
N ASP A 303 10.63 -11.33 27.37
CA ASP A 303 9.57 -11.41 26.35
C ASP A 303 8.80 -12.74 26.44
N LYS A 304 8.83 -13.39 27.61
CA LYS A 304 8.18 -14.70 27.83
C LYS A 304 7.15 -14.62 28.93
N LEU A 305 5.93 -15.05 28.62
CA LEU A 305 4.86 -15.24 29.58
C LEU A 305 4.50 -16.72 29.67
N LEU A 306 4.16 -17.16 30.87
CA LEU A 306 3.64 -18.48 31.15
C LEU A 306 2.20 -18.32 31.63
N LEU A 307 1.25 -18.83 30.85
CA LEU A 307 -0.16 -18.83 31.22
C LEU A 307 -0.50 -20.16 31.89
N LYS A 308 -1.08 -20.08 33.08
CA LYS A 308 -1.54 -21.23 33.86
C LYS A 308 -3.06 -21.11 34.04
N PRO A 309 -3.86 -21.82 33.23
CA PRO A 309 -5.30 -21.91 33.46
C PRO A 309 -5.57 -22.39 34.90
N LEU A 310 -6.49 -21.74 35.61
CA LEU A 310 -6.85 -22.15 36.98
C LEU A 310 -7.71 -23.42 36.98
N SER A 311 -8.36 -23.71 35.85
CA SER A 311 -9.07 -24.95 35.55
C SER A 311 -8.62 -25.46 34.19
N PRO A 312 -8.37 -26.77 34.01
CA PRO A 312 -7.99 -27.34 32.72
C PRO A 312 -9.02 -26.98 31.63
N PRO A 313 -8.59 -26.33 30.52
CA PRO A 313 -9.47 -26.09 29.39
C PRO A 313 -9.88 -27.41 28.74
N ALA A 314 -11.04 -27.43 28.09
CA ALA A 314 -11.38 -28.52 27.19
C ALA A 314 -10.35 -28.60 26.05
N SER A 315 -10.14 -29.78 25.47
CA SER A 315 -9.36 -29.85 24.23
C SER A 315 -10.10 -29.13 23.11
N GLY A 316 -9.38 -28.45 22.21
CA GLY A 316 -9.97 -27.75 21.07
C GLY A 316 -9.41 -26.34 20.82
N MET A 317 -10.05 -25.63 19.88
CA MET A 317 -9.66 -24.27 19.49
C MET A 317 -10.08 -23.25 20.55
N HIS A 318 -9.12 -22.48 21.05
CA HIS A 318 -9.31 -21.38 21.97
C HIS A 318 -8.86 -20.07 21.32
N ILE A 319 -9.31 -18.95 21.87
CA ILE A 319 -8.86 -17.62 21.46
C ILE A 319 -8.02 -17.03 22.59
N LEU A 320 -6.84 -16.53 22.26
CA LEU A 320 -6.03 -15.74 23.18
C LEU A 320 -6.08 -14.27 22.77
N GLN A 321 -6.57 -13.42 23.66
CA GLN A 321 -6.57 -11.96 23.47
C GLN A 321 -5.51 -11.33 24.37
N LEU A 322 -4.84 -10.30 23.87
CA LEU A 322 -3.84 -9.55 24.62
C LEU A 322 -3.69 -8.13 24.07
N GLN A 323 -3.09 -7.28 24.89
CA GLN A 323 -2.74 -5.91 24.56
C GLN A 323 -1.23 -5.71 24.77
N HIS A 324 -0.60 -4.99 23.85
CA HIS A 324 0.78 -4.55 23.99
C HIS A 324 0.86 -3.29 24.85
N GLN A 325 2.05 -3.00 25.38
CA GLN A 325 2.34 -1.77 26.13
C GLN A 325 2.05 -0.49 25.32
N ASN A 326 2.12 -0.57 23.98
CA ASN A 326 1.75 0.54 23.09
C ASN A 326 0.25 0.66 22.82
N GLY A 327 -0.59 -0.12 23.53
CA GLY A 327 -2.04 -0.10 23.41
C GLY A 327 -2.62 -0.96 22.28
N LYS A 328 -1.81 -1.53 21.38
CA LYS A 328 -2.30 -2.39 20.29
C LYS A 328 -2.90 -3.68 20.84
N TYR A 329 -4.05 -4.08 20.30
CA TYR A 329 -4.72 -5.34 20.62
C TYR A 329 -4.33 -6.43 19.61
N GLN A 330 -4.19 -7.66 20.09
CA GLN A 330 -3.93 -8.83 19.26
C GLN A 330 -4.82 -10.00 19.69
N VAL A 331 -5.26 -10.78 18.71
CA VAL A 331 -6.11 -11.96 18.89
C VAL A 331 -5.45 -13.14 18.18
N LEU A 332 -5.31 -14.26 18.88
CA LEU A 332 -4.64 -15.46 18.40
C LEU A 332 -5.56 -16.66 18.55
N LYS A 333 -5.41 -17.62 17.65
CA LYS A 333 -6.08 -18.91 17.71
C LYS A 333 -5.09 -19.94 18.27
N LEU A 334 -5.52 -20.72 19.26
CA LEU A 334 -4.70 -21.69 19.98
C LEU A 334 -5.39 -23.05 20.01
N MET A 335 -4.74 -24.13 19.58
CA MET A 335 -5.20 -25.50 19.87
C MET A 335 -4.67 -25.92 21.24
N ILE A 336 -5.55 -26.47 22.08
CA ILE A 336 -5.18 -27.08 23.36
C ILE A 336 -5.50 -28.58 23.26
N GLU A 337 -4.53 -29.43 23.59
CA GLU A 337 -4.66 -30.90 23.58
C GLU A 337 -4.75 -31.54 24.96
#